data_AF-A0A385AF47-F1
#
_entry.id   AF-A0A385AF47-F1
#
_cell.length_a   1.000
_cell.length_b   1.000
_cell.length_c   1.000
_cell.angle_alpha   90.00
_cell.angle_beta   90.00
_cell.angle_gamma   90.00
#
_symmetry.space_group_name_H-M   'P 1'
#
loop_
_entity.id
_entity.type
_entity.pdbx_description
1 polymer ?
#
loop_
_entity_poly.entity_id
_entity_poly.type
_entity_poly.pdbx_seq_one_letter_code
_entity_poly.pdbx_strand_id
1 'polypeptide(L)'
;MWVNQFDYRVTTKAVKQLLKQYATIRRLAINSNHPFHKQARQELECIKTTLKDFDDPYLSIIKMCYLSDYPKKDEFVASHIGYGKTQYYKMKRDALLMFAERYSNQELLKAK
;
A
#
# COMPACT_ATOMS: atom_id res chain seq x y z
N MET A 1 -28.16 -8.43 10.87
CA MET A 1 -27.34 -7.62 9.95
C MET A 1 -25.99 -7.38 10.63
N TRP A 2 -24.99 -8.22 10.35
CA TRP A 2 -23.66 -8.04 10.95
C TRP A 2 -22.86 -7.11 10.04
N VAL A 3 -22.94 -5.81 10.30
CA VAL A 3 -21.99 -4.85 9.75
C VAL A 3 -20.69 -5.11 10.50
N ASN A 4 -19.80 -5.91 9.91
CA ASN A 4 -18.43 -6.05 10.40
C ASN A 4 -17.85 -4.63 10.45
N GLN A 5 -17.72 -4.10 11.66
CA GLN A 5 -17.06 -2.84 11.92
C GLN A 5 -15.63 -3.04 11.44
N PHE A 6 -15.32 -2.54 10.23
CA PHE A 6 -13.97 -2.61 9.66
C PHE A 6 -13.05 -1.96 10.68
N ASP A 7 -12.29 -2.76 11.43
CA ASP A 7 -11.39 -2.22 12.45
C ASP A 7 -10.26 -1.50 11.71
N TYR A 8 -10.46 -0.21 11.49
CA TYR A 8 -9.57 0.66 10.75
C TYR A 8 -8.14 0.62 11.31
N ARG A 9 -7.95 0.37 12.61
CA ARG A 9 -6.61 0.27 13.21
C ARG A 9 -5.93 -1.02 12.79
N VAL A 10 -6.66 -2.13 12.87
CA VAL A 10 -6.15 -3.45 12.45
C VAL A 10 -5.85 -3.45 10.95
N THR A 11 -6.79 -2.96 10.13
CA THR A 11 -6.65 -2.86 8.68
C THR A 11 -5.44 -1.99 8.28
N THR A 12 -5.33 -0.77 8.82
CA THR A 12 -4.21 0.11 8.47
C THR A 12 -2.87 -0.45 8.96
N LYS A 13 -2.84 -1.19 10.08
CA LYS A 13 -1.64 -1.87 10.56
C LYS A 13 -1.22 -3.00 9.60
N ALA A 14 -2.16 -3.83 9.17
CA ALA A 14 -1.91 -4.92 8.23
C ALA A 14 -1.38 -4.39 6.89
N VAL A 15 -2.02 -3.37 6.31
CA VAL A 15 -1.56 -2.74 5.07
C VAL A 15 -0.17 -2.12 5.22
N LYS A 16 0.09 -1.41 6.32
CA LYS A 16 1.44 -0.89 6.59
C LYS A 16 2.48 -2.01 6.64
N GLN A 17 2.16 -3.15 7.23
CA GLN A 17 3.07 -4.28 7.32
C GLN A 17 3.33 -4.92 5.95
N LEU A 18 2.29 -5.06 5.12
CA LEU A 18 2.41 -5.49 3.73
C LEU A 18 3.29 -4.52 2.92
N LEU A 19 2.96 -3.24 2.95
CA LEU A 19 3.66 -2.21 2.18
C LEU A 19 5.12 -2.03 2.63
N LYS A 20 5.44 -2.23 3.91
CA LYS A 20 6.84 -2.27 4.39
C LYS A 20 7.64 -3.43 3.81
N GLN A 21 6.99 -4.53 3.44
CA GLN A 21 7.64 -5.68 2.80
C GLN A 21 7.86 -5.48 1.30
N TYR A 22 7.38 -4.36 0.72
CA TYR A 22 7.46 -4.10 -0.72
C TYR A 22 8.87 -4.25 -1.28
N ALA A 23 9.90 -3.70 -0.62
CA ALA A 23 11.28 -3.83 -1.08
C ALA A 23 11.76 -5.30 -1.10
N THR A 24 11.28 -6.13 -0.20
CA THR A 24 11.56 -7.57 -0.17
C THR A 24 10.79 -8.28 -1.29
N ILE A 25 9.48 -8.03 -1.41
CA ILE A 25 8.62 -8.58 -2.48
C ILE A 25 9.22 -8.26 -3.85
N ARG A 26 9.65 -7.00 -4.08
CA ARG A 26 10.29 -6.57 -5.32
C ARG A 26 11.59 -7.32 -5.59
N ARG A 27 12.45 -7.50 -4.59
CA ARG A 27 13.71 -8.26 -4.73
C ARG A 27 13.44 -9.73 -5.09
N LEU A 28 12.48 -10.36 -4.43
CA LEU A 28 12.07 -11.75 -4.71
C LEU A 28 11.43 -11.89 -6.10
N ALA A 29 10.65 -10.89 -6.53
CA ALA A 29 10.02 -10.87 -7.85
C ALA A 29 11.05 -10.74 -9.00
N ILE A 30 12.25 -10.19 -8.74
CA ILE A 30 13.32 -10.09 -9.74
C ILE A 30 14.16 -11.36 -9.80
N ASN A 31 14.35 -12.05 -8.66
CA ASN A 31 15.16 -13.27 -8.60
C ASN A 31 14.37 -14.49 -9.11
N SER A 32 14.51 -14.84 -10.39
CA SER A 32 13.84 -15.98 -11.04
C SER A 32 14.14 -17.34 -10.41
N ASN A 33 15.28 -17.48 -9.74
CA ASN A 33 15.72 -18.74 -9.13
C ASN A 33 15.18 -18.92 -7.70
N HIS A 34 14.51 -17.91 -7.14
CA HIS A 34 13.96 -17.99 -5.79
C HIS A 34 12.67 -18.83 -5.78
N PRO A 35 12.46 -19.73 -4.80
CA PRO A 35 11.24 -20.55 -4.73
C PRO A 35 9.95 -19.70 -4.68
N PHE A 36 10.00 -18.53 -4.06
CA PHE A 36 8.88 -17.58 -3.99
C PHE A 36 8.81 -16.57 -5.17
N HIS A 37 9.60 -16.72 -6.23
CA HIS A 37 9.61 -15.78 -7.36
C HIS A 37 8.21 -15.52 -7.95
N LYS A 38 7.49 -16.60 -8.27
CA LYS A 38 6.17 -16.52 -8.90
C LYS A 38 5.15 -15.82 -8.00
N GLN A 39 5.13 -16.17 -6.72
CA GLN A 39 4.26 -15.56 -5.72
C GLN A 39 4.60 -14.07 -5.53
N ALA A 40 5.89 -13.74 -5.37
CA ALA A 40 6.34 -12.35 -5.21
C ALA A 40 6.00 -11.49 -6.44
N ARG A 41 6.08 -12.06 -7.65
CA ARG A 41 5.68 -11.37 -8.88
C ARG A 41 4.18 -11.10 -8.92
N GLN A 42 3.36 -12.07 -8.53
CA GLN A 42 1.90 -11.90 -8.43
C GLN A 42 1.52 -10.85 -7.38
N GLU A 43 2.17 -10.86 -6.22
CA GLU A 43 1.98 -9.88 -5.16
C GLU A 43 2.34 -8.47 -5.64
N LEU A 44 3.49 -8.34 -6.32
CA LEU A 44 3.94 -7.08 -6.88
C LEU A 44 2.97 -6.51 -7.92
N GLU A 45 2.45 -7.36 -8.81
CA GLU A 45 1.44 -6.94 -9.79
C GLU A 45 0.10 -6.59 -9.12
N CYS A 46 -0.25 -7.24 -8.02
CA CYS A 46 -1.42 -6.88 -7.20
C CYS A 46 -1.29 -5.46 -6.64
N ILE A 47 -0.15 -5.17 -6.03
CA ILE A 47 0.15 -3.86 -5.45
C ILE A 47 0.11 -2.79 -6.55
N LYS A 48 0.73 -3.03 -7.70
CA LYS A 48 0.71 -2.09 -8.82
C LYS A 48 -0.69 -1.84 -9.36
N THR A 49 -1.48 -2.90 -9.56
CA THR A 49 -2.85 -2.79 -10.08
C THR A 49 -3.76 -2.05 -9.11
N THR A 50 -3.65 -2.34 -7.82
CA THR A 50 -4.37 -1.63 -6.74
C THR A 50 -4.13 -0.12 -6.80
N LEU A 51 -2.93 0.30 -7.20
CA LEU A 51 -2.52 1.70 -7.25
C LEU A 51 -2.82 2.40 -8.57
N LYS A 52 -3.24 1.70 -9.62
CA LYS A 52 -3.51 2.31 -10.95
C LYS A 52 -4.60 3.37 -10.87
N ASP A 53 -5.61 3.15 -10.04
CA ASP A 53 -6.78 4.03 -9.93
C ASP A 53 -6.67 5.01 -8.75
N PHE A 54 -5.47 5.18 -8.17
CA PHE A 54 -5.27 6.15 -7.08
C PHE A 54 -5.07 7.53 -7.65
N ASP A 55 -5.89 8.48 -7.20
CA ASP A 55 -5.67 9.90 -7.48
C ASP A 55 -4.51 10.45 -6.65
N ASP A 56 -3.81 11.43 -7.21
CA ASP A 56 -2.97 12.29 -6.40
C ASP A 56 -3.86 13.17 -5.52
N PRO A 57 -3.52 13.32 -4.23
CA PRO A 57 -2.20 13.07 -3.61
C PRO A 57 -2.06 11.71 -2.89
N TYR A 58 -3.10 10.87 -2.87
CA TYR A 58 -3.06 9.59 -2.15
C TYR A 58 -2.00 8.64 -2.73
N LEU A 59 -1.86 8.62 -4.06
CA LEU A 59 -0.83 7.85 -4.76
C LEU A 59 0.59 8.26 -4.32
N SER A 60 0.85 9.57 -4.29
CA SER A 60 2.13 10.14 -3.86
C SER A 60 2.48 9.75 -2.44
N ILE A 61 1.53 9.78 -1.50
CA ILE A 61 1.75 9.35 -0.12
C ILE A 61 2.19 7.87 -0.06
N ILE A 62 1.46 6.98 -0.75
CA ILE A 62 1.80 5.55 -0.72
C ILE A 62 3.17 5.29 -1.36
N LYS A 63 3.44 5.89 -2.52
CA LYS A 63 4.72 5.73 -3.23
C LYS A 63 5.91 6.20 -2.41
N MET A 64 5.84 7.43 -1.87
CA MET A 64 6.97 8.05 -1.16
C MET A 64 7.22 7.41 0.21
N CYS A 65 6.16 7.02 0.93
CA CYS A 65 6.30 6.45 2.27
C CYS A 65 6.57 4.95 2.29
N TYR A 66 6.27 4.21 1.22
CA TYR A 66 6.31 2.75 1.27
C TYR A 66 6.90 2.04 0.06
N LEU A 67 6.73 2.57 -1.16
CA LEU A 67 7.14 1.87 -2.39
C LEU A 67 8.51 2.31 -2.92
N SER A 68 9.18 3.19 -2.19
CA SER A 68 10.55 3.60 -2.48
C SER A 68 11.54 2.68 -1.78
N ASP A 69 12.67 2.41 -2.43
CA ASP A 69 13.83 1.76 -1.77
C ASP A 69 14.34 2.60 -0.58
N TYR A 70 14.05 3.90 -0.58
CA TYR A 70 14.35 4.83 0.52
C TYR A 70 13.09 5.61 0.93
N PRO A 71 12.23 5.01 1.77
CA PRO A 71 11.01 5.64 2.27
C PRO A 71 11.26 7.03 2.85
N LYS A 72 10.46 8.00 2.43
CA LYS A 72 10.54 9.38 2.92
C LYS A 72 9.82 9.51 4.26
N LYS A 73 10.36 10.38 5.12
CA LYS A 73 9.74 10.74 6.38
C LYS A 73 8.43 11.50 6.15
N ASP A 74 7.50 11.36 7.08
CA ASP A 74 6.18 11.96 7.00
C ASP A 74 6.23 13.48 6.87
N GLU A 75 7.15 14.15 7.56
CA GLU A 75 7.32 15.59 7.50
C GLU A 75 7.75 16.06 6.11
N PHE A 76 8.63 15.29 5.45
CA PHE A 76 9.07 15.59 4.09
C PHE A 76 7.93 15.43 3.10
N VAL A 77 7.19 14.32 3.19
CA VAL A 77 6.07 14.06 2.28
C VAL A 77 5.00 15.12 2.46
N ALA A 78 4.58 15.42 3.70
CA ALA A 78 3.59 16.44 4.00
C ALA A 78 3.96 17.81 3.39
N SER A 79 5.20 18.23 3.56
CA SER A 79 5.71 19.48 2.97
C SER A 79 5.75 19.42 1.43
N HIS A 80 6.15 18.28 0.86
CA HIS A 80 6.26 18.11 -0.59
C HIS A 80 4.90 18.19 -1.31
N ILE A 81 3.86 17.63 -0.71
CA ILE A 81 2.49 17.66 -1.27
C ILE A 81 1.68 18.88 -0.81
N GLY A 82 2.26 19.78 -0.02
CA GLY A 82 1.64 21.05 0.38
C GLY A 82 0.57 20.96 1.47
N TYR A 83 0.57 19.91 2.30
CA TYR A 83 -0.41 19.76 3.38
C TYR A 83 0.17 19.97 4.78
N GLY A 84 -0.62 20.62 5.63
CA GLY A 84 -0.34 20.71 7.06
C GLY A 84 -0.39 19.34 7.75
N LYS A 85 0.30 19.21 8.89
CA LYS A 85 0.48 17.94 9.62
C LYS A 85 -0.82 17.17 9.86
N THR A 86 -1.85 17.83 10.39
CA THR A 86 -3.15 17.19 10.69
C THR A 86 -3.84 16.67 9.43
N GLN A 87 -3.86 17.48 8.36
CA GLN A 87 -4.46 17.11 7.09
C GLN A 87 -3.69 15.95 6.44
N TYR A 88 -2.36 16.01 6.46
CA TYR A 88 -1.50 14.93 5.99
C TYR A 88 -1.81 13.59 6.65
N TYR A 89 -1.89 13.54 7.99
CA TYR A 89 -2.17 12.27 8.68
C TYR A 89 -3.56 11.72 8.39
N LYS A 90 -4.56 12.60 8.21
CA LYS A 90 -5.88 12.19 7.73
C LYS A 90 -5.78 11.55 6.35
N MET A 91 -5.13 12.22 5.41
CA MET A 91 -4.98 11.74 4.03
C MET A 91 -4.17 10.46 3.93
N LYS A 92 -3.10 10.33 4.72
CA LYS A 92 -2.31 9.11 4.82
C LYS A 92 -3.14 7.94 5.34
N ARG A 93 -3.98 8.16 6.36
CA ARG A 93 -4.88 7.13 6.87
C ARG A 93 -5.89 6.73 5.80
N ASP A 94 -6.49 7.69 5.13
CA ASP A 94 -7.50 7.44 4.09
C ASP A 94 -6.86 6.71 2.90
N ALA A 95 -5.63 7.05 2.49
CA ALA A 95 -4.85 6.33 1.47
C ALA A 95 -4.67 4.85 1.81
N LEU A 96 -4.33 4.55 3.07
CA LEU A 96 -4.11 3.17 3.54
C LEU A 96 -5.41 2.37 3.60
N LEU A 97 -6.53 3.01 3.93
CA LEU A 97 -7.85 2.37 3.93
C LEU A 97 -8.33 2.09 2.51
N MET A 98 -8.21 3.07 1.60
CA MET A 98 -8.50 2.88 0.17
C MET A 98 -7.64 1.77 -0.42
N PHE A 99 -6.36 1.70 -0.02
CA PHE A 99 -5.49 0.63 -0.45
C PHE A 99 -5.99 -0.72 0.06
N ALA A 100 -6.34 -0.83 1.34
CA ALA A 100 -6.84 -2.05 1.93
C ALA A 100 -8.07 -2.59 1.20
N GLU A 101 -9.07 -1.72 0.99
CA GLU A 101 -10.33 -2.08 0.34
C GLU A 101 -10.09 -2.61 -1.08
N ARG A 102 -9.30 -1.87 -1.88
CA ARG A 102 -9.00 -2.24 -3.26
C ARG A 102 -8.12 -3.49 -3.34
N TYR A 103 -7.13 -3.60 -2.46
CA TYR A 103 -6.24 -4.76 -2.38
C TYR A 103 -7.02 -6.03 -2.04
N SER A 104 -7.89 -5.98 -1.03
CA SER A 104 -8.76 -7.10 -0.67
C SER A 104 -9.67 -7.51 -1.83
N ASN A 105 -10.23 -6.56 -2.58
CA ASN A 105 -11.04 -6.86 -3.75
C ASN A 105 -10.22 -7.55 -4.86
N GLN A 106 -8.98 -7.13 -5.10
CA GLN A 106 -8.07 -7.78 -6.06
C GLN A 106 -7.69 -9.20 -5.64
N GLU A 107 -7.37 -9.41 -4.37
CA GLU A 107 -7.07 -10.74 -3.83
C GLU A 107 -8.28 -11.68 -3.89
N LEU A 108 -9.49 -11.17 -3.59
CA LEU A 108 -10.74 -11.93 -3.72
C LEU A 108 -11.05 -12.32 -5.18
N LEU A 109 -10.74 -11.44 -6.14
CA LEU A 109 -10.92 -11.74 -7.57
C LEU A 109 -9.97 -12.82 -8.09
N LYS A 110 -8.80 -12.99 -7.47
CA LYS A 110 -7.85 -14.07 -7.82
C LYS A 110 -8.18 -15.41 -7.17
N ALA A 111 -8.96 -15.41 -6.09
CA ALA A 111 -9.37 -16.63 -5.38
C ALA A 111 -10.56 -17.35 -6.05
N LYS A 112 -11.10 -16.79 -7.14
CA LYS A 112 -12.13 -17.38 -7.99
C LYS A 112 -11.51 -17.96 -9.25
#